data_AF-A0A7H8XNX2-F1
#
_entry.id   AF-A0A7H8XNX2-F1
#
_cell.length_a   1.000
_cell.length_b   1.000
_cell.length_c   1.000
_cell.angle_alpha   90.00
_cell.angle_beta   90.00
_cell.angle_gamma   90.00
#
_symmetry.space_group_name_H-M   'P 1'
#
loop_
_entity.id
_entity.type
_entity.pdbx_description
1 polymer ?
#
loop_
_entity_poly.entity_id
_entity_poly.type
_entity_poly.pdbx_seq_one_letter_code
_entity_poly.pdbx_strand_id
1 'polypeptide(L)'
;MGALKPWHIAVLVVVMILLFGAKRLPDAARSLGRSLRIIKAETKSLHDDDRDLAEKADAQAGYQPLQPNAAQPQQQQYAQQPYAQPQQQPYAPPQAPQQPVIDPVQRVRDH
;
A
#
# COMPACT_ATOMS: atom_id res chain seq x y z
N MET A 1 18.06 43.63 -8.93
CA MET A 1 17.74 42.19 -9.06
C MET A 1 17.27 41.68 -7.70
N GLY A 2 16.04 42.03 -7.30
CA GLY A 2 15.48 41.72 -5.98
C GLY A 2 14.98 40.29 -5.92
N ALA A 3 15.90 39.35 -5.75
CA ALA A 3 15.59 37.95 -5.58
C ALA A 3 14.74 37.77 -4.32
N LEU A 4 13.46 37.44 -4.53
CA LEU A 4 12.60 36.78 -3.55
C LEU A 4 12.46 37.53 -2.22
N LYS A 5 11.90 38.76 -2.24
CA LYS A 5 11.38 39.34 -0.99
C LYS A 5 10.44 38.31 -0.35
N PRO A 6 10.64 37.92 0.93
CA PRO A 6 9.84 36.91 1.63
C PRO A 6 8.32 37.08 1.48
N TRP A 7 7.90 38.32 1.24
CA TRP A 7 6.54 38.69 0.89
C TRP A 7 5.92 37.89 -0.26
N HIS A 8 6.65 37.63 -1.35
CA HIS A 8 6.11 36.91 -2.51
C HIS A 8 5.83 35.44 -2.18
N ILE A 9 6.67 34.83 -1.34
CA ILE A 9 6.48 33.45 -0.89
C ILE A 9 5.25 33.37 0.01
N ALA A 10 5.05 34.34 0.91
CA ALA A 10 3.85 34.39 1.73
C ALA A 10 2.58 34.45 0.87
N VAL A 11 2.55 35.28 -0.18
CA VAL A 11 1.42 35.36 -1.11
C VAL A 11 1.19 34.04 -1.85
N LEU A 12 2.25 33.37 -2.34
CA LEU A 12 2.12 32.06 -2.99
C LEU A 12 1.55 30.99 -2.06
N VAL A 13 2.03 30.93 -0.82
CA VAL A 13 1.51 29.99 0.19
C VAL A 13 0.04 30.25 0.47
N VAL A 14 -0.36 31.52 0.60
CA VAL A 14 -1.77 31.91 0.79
C VAL A 14 -2.61 31.43 -0.38
N VAL A 15 -2.21 31.70 -1.62
CA VAL A 15 -2.93 31.23 -2.83
C VAL A 15 -3.03 29.70 -2.86
N MET A 16 -1.97 28.99 -2.49
CA MET A 16 -1.95 27.53 -2.45
C MET A 16 -2.89 26.97 -1.37
N ILE A 17 -3.00 27.63 -0.21
CA ILE A 17 -3.99 27.28 0.83
C ILE A 17 -5.42 27.53 0.35
N LEU A 18 -5.66 28.62 -0.39
CA LEU A 18 -6.99 28.93 -0.95
C LEU A 18 -7.44 27.89 -1.99
N LEU A 19 -6.53 27.44 -2.87
CA LEU A 19 -6.83 26.48 -3.93
C LEU A 19 -6.95 25.04 -3.42
N PHE A 20 -6.02 24.60 -2.57
CA PHE A 20 -5.93 23.20 -2.13
C PHE A 20 -6.58 22.97 -0.76
N GLY A 21 -6.74 24.01 0.06
CA GLY A 21 -7.25 23.93 1.42
C GLY A 21 -6.16 23.68 2.47
N ALA A 22 -6.35 24.28 3.66
CA ALA A 22 -5.37 24.23 4.76
C ALA A 22 -5.04 22.81 5.27
N LYS A 23 -5.93 21.84 5.07
CA LYS A 23 -5.72 20.43 5.45
C LYS A 23 -4.95 19.61 4.42
N ARG A 24 -4.99 19.98 3.13
CA ARG A 24 -4.39 19.19 2.03
C ARG A 24 -2.91 19.48 1.85
N LEU A 25 -2.50 20.73 2.08
CA LEU A 25 -1.08 21.13 2.04
C LEU A 25 -0.18 20.35 3.01
N PRO A 26 -0.48 20.25 4.32
CA PRO A 26 0.36 19.52 5.26
C PRO A 26 0.33 18.01 5.01
N ASP A 27 -0.79 17.48 4.52
CA ASP A 27 -0.92 16.06 4.20
C ASP A 27 -0.06 15.68 2.97
N ALA A 28 -0.14 16.49 1.91
CA ALA A 28 0.70 16.34 0.72
C ALA A 28 2.19 16.54 1.04
N ALA A 29 2.55 17.55 1.84
CA ALA A 29 3.93 17.76 2.25
C ALA A 29 4.47 16.58 3.08
N ARG A 30 3.64 15.96 3.94
CA ARG A 30 4.02 14.78 4.74
C ARG A 30 4.17 13.51 3.92
N SER A 31 3.33 13.29 2.90
CA SER A 31 3.48 12.14 2.01
C SER A 31 4.70 12.29 1.11
N LEU A 32 4.88 13.45 0.47
CA LEU A 32 6.04 13.77 -0.37
C LEU A 32 7.34 13.78 0.44
N GLY A 33 7.32 14.31 1.66
CA GLY A 33 8.48 14.32 2.55
C GLY A 33 8.94 12.93 2.96
N ARG A 34 8.03 11.96 3.13
CA ARG A 34 8.37 10.56 3.39
C ARG A 34 9.09 9.91 2.20
N SER A 35 8.59 10.11 0.98
CA SER A 35 9.24 9.61 -0.25
C SER A 35 10.61 10.24 -0.47
N LEU A 36 10.74 11.55 -0.26
CA LEU A 36 12.02 12.27 -0.35
C LEU A 36 13.03 11.82 0.72
N ARG A 37 12.58 11.44 1.92
CA ARG A 37 13.47 10.92 2.97
C ARG A 37 14.11 9.61 2.56
N ILE A 38 13.36 8.70 1.93
CA ILE A 38 13.88 7.42 1.45
C ILE A 38 14.95 7.67 0.38
N ILE A 39 14.61 8.47 -0.63
CA ILE A 39 15.56 8.83 -1.70
C ILE A 39 16.79 9.53 -1.13
N LYS A 40 16.61 10.43 -0.17
CA LYS A 40 17.72 11.14 0.49
C LYS A 40 18.59 10.20 1.33
N ALA A 41 18.02 9.20 1.99
CA ALA A 41 18.78 8.21 2.75
C ALA A 41 19.63 7.34 1.80
N GLU A 42 19.04 6.85 0.71
CA GLU A 42 19.77 6.09 -0.31
C GLU A 42 20.88 6.92 -0.97
N THR A 43 20.58 8.18 -1.31
CA THR A 43 21.57 9.12 -1.87
C THR A 43 22.67 9.46 -0.86
N LYS A 44 22.32 9.53 0.44
CA LYS A 44 23.28 9.82 1.51
C LYS A 44 24.21 8.63 1.73
N SER A 45 23.72 7.38 1.70
CA SER A 45 24.60 6.21 1.77
C SER A 45 25.64 6.17 0.65
N LEU A 46 25.26 6.57 -0.58
CA LEU A 46 26.19 6.69 -1.70
C LEU A 46 27.25 7.77 -1.51
N HIS A 47 26.94 8.84 -0.77
CA HIS A 47 27.85 9.96 -0.51
C HIS A 47 28.67 9.76 0.78
N ASP A 48 28.10 9.06 1.75
CA ASP A 48 28.71 8.76 3.05
C ASP A 48 29.62 7.54 2.96
N ASP A 49 29.43 6.57 2.06
CA ASP A 49 30.35 5.43 1.90
C ASP A 49 31.81 5.89 1.59
N ASP A 50 31.99 7.07 0.98
CA ASP A 50 33.30 7.70 0.77
C ASP A 50 33.88 8.41 2.02
N ARG A 51 33.06 8.71 3.04
CA ARG A 51 33.46 9.38 4.30
C ARG A 51 33.44 8.46 5.53
N ASP A 52 32.57 7.46 5.56
CA ASP A 52 32.36 6.50 6.65
C ASP A 52 33.51 5.48 6.76
N LEU A 53 34.26 5.21 5.68
CA LEU A 53 35.47 4.36 5.74
C LEU A 53 36.56 4.96 6.66
N ALA A 54 36.58 6.30 6.81
CA ALA A 54 37.52 6.99 7.69
C ALA A 54 36.98 7.17 9.13
N GLU A 55 35.65 7.21 9.33
CA GLU A 55 35.03 7.48 10.64
C GLU A 55 34.63 6.19 11.40
N LYS A 56 34.35 5.09 10.69
CA LYS A 56 34.02 3.79 11.31
C LYS A 56 35.20 3.07 11.98
N ALA A 57 36.44 3.48 11.70
CA ALA A 57 37.61 2.97 12.42
C ALA A 57 37.68 3.47 13.88
N ASP A 58 36.99 4.57 14.22
CA ASP A 58 37.03 5.19 15.55
C ASP A 58 35.74 4.95 16.39
N ALA A 59 34.60 4.62 15.76
CA ALA A 59 33.30 4.60 16.42
C ALA A 59 32.84 3.22 16.97
N GLN A 60 33.66 2.17 16.93
CA GLN A 60 33.27 0.81 17.36
C GLN A 60 33.15 0.62 18.90
N ALA A 61 33.21 1.69 19.70
CA ALA A 61 33.13 1.68 21.17
C ALA A 61 31.83 2.30 21.75
N GLY A 62 30.73 2.37 21.00
CA GLY A 62 29.50 3.06 21.41
C GLY A 62 28.22 2.22 21.34
N TYR A 63 27.67 1.90 22.50
CA TYR A 63 26.38 1.27 22.83
C TYR A 63 25.20 1.55 21.88
N GLN A 64 24.41 0.50 21.64
CA GLN A 64 23.20 0.50 20.82
C GLN A 64 21.94 0.61 21.71
N PRO A 65 21.16 1.70 21.67
CA PRO A 65 19.87 1.74 22.37
C PRO A 65 18.79 1.00 21.58
N LEU A 66 18.20 -0.02 22.21
CA LEU A 66 16.95 -0.65 21.79
C LEU A 66 15.83 0.41 21.73
N GLN A 67 15.25 0.63 20.55
CA GLN A 67 14.07 1.51 20.40
C GLN A 67 12.78 0.71 20.60
N PRO A 68 11.85 1.19 21.45
CA PRO A 68 10.60 0.51 21.75
C PRO A 68 9.64 0.52 20.55
N ASN A 69 9.06 -0.64 20.32
CA ASN A 69 7.98 -0.92 19.38
C ASN A 69 6.80 0.07 19.57
N ALA A 70 6.68 1.06 18.67
CA ALA A 70 5.49 1.91 18.57
C ALA A 70 4.37 1.16 17.84
N ALA A 71 3.66 0.32 18.57
CA ALA A 71 2.32 -0.10 18.19
C ALA A 71 1.37 1.10 18.29
N GLN A 72 0.68 1.45 17.20
CA GLN A 72 -0.74 1.86 17.21
C GLN A 72 -1.28 2.16 15.79
N PRO A 73 -2.13 1.27 15.27
CA PRO A 73 -3.41 1.68 14.70
C PRO A 73 -4.53 1.03 15.53
N GLN A 74 -5.19 1.81 16.39
CA GLN A 74 -6.43 1.39 17.05
C GLN A 74 -7.49 2.47 16.89
N GLN A 75 -8.14 2.48 15.73
CA GLN A 75 -9.48 3.03 15.43
C GLN A 75 -9.92 2.29 14.14
N GLN A 76 -10.96 1.47 14.00
CA GLN A 76 -12.30 1.45 14.60
C GLN A 76 -12.92 0.04 14.58
N GLN A 77 -13.46 -0.35 15.73
CA GLN A 77 -14.85 -0.80 15.88
C GLN A 77 -15.33 -2.08 15.17
N TYR A 78 -15.25 -3.17 15.92
CA TYR A 78 -16.16 -4.31 15.98
C TYR A 78 -17.57 -4.05 15.42
N ALA A 79 -17.81 -4.46 14.18
CA ALA A 79 -19.10 -4.99 13.78
C ALA A 79 -19.04 -6.51 13.99
N GLN A 80 -19.51 -6.97 15.14
CA GLN A 80 -19.89 -8.37 15.31
C GLN A 80 -21.07 -8.64 14.37
N GLN A 81 -20.88 -9.50 13.37
CA GLN A 81 -21.98 -10.26 12.78
C GLN A 81 -21.78 -11.74 13.11
N PRO A 82 -22.74 -12.39 13.77
CA PRO A 82 -22.74 -13.83 13.99
C PRO A 82 -22.89 -14.57 12.66
N TYR A 83 -21.91 -15.43 12.35
CA TYR A 83 -21.95 -16.65 11.53
C TYR A 83 -23.19 -16.97 10.66
N ALA A 84 -22.93 -17.20 9.37
CA ALA A 84 -23.54 -18.30 8.62
C ALA A 84 -22.45 -18.93 7.73
N GLN A 85 -21.94 -20.10 8.14
CA GLN A 85 -21.14 -20.95 7.25
C GLN A 85 -22.08 -21.57 6.22
N PRO A 86 -21.89 -21.38 4.90
CA PRO A 86 -22.53 -22.25 3.94
C PRO A 86 -21.91 -23.65 4.12
N GLN A 87 -22.74 -24.61 4.55
CA GLN A 87 -22.36 -26.02 4.58
C GLN A 87 -21.85 -26.42 3.19
N GLN A 88 -20.64 -26.97 3.13
CA GLN A 88 -20.13 -27.62 1.94
C GLN A 88 -21.01 -28.85 1.68
N GLN A 89 -21.98 -28.74 0.77
CA GLN A 89 -22.60 -29.91 0.18
C GLN A 89 -21.50 -30.69 -0.55
N PRO A 90 -21.35 -32.01 -0.29
CA PRO A 90 -20.54 -32.86 -1.15
C PRO A 90 -21.07 -32.71 -2.58
N TYR A 91 -20.24 -32.19 -3.47
CA TYR A 91 -20.57 -32.07 -4.89
C TYR A 91 -20.88 -33.47 -5.43
N ALA A 92 -22.16 -33.77 -5.63
CA ALA A 92 -22.57 -34.84 -6.53
C ALA A 92 -22.40 -34.33 -7.96
N PRO A 93 -21.66 -35.03 -8.84
CA PRO A 93 -21.55 -34.61 -10.23
C PRO A 93 -22.95 -34.61 -10.86
N PRO A 94 -23.31 -33.59 -11.65
CA PRO A 94 -24.58 -33.57 -12.37
C PRO A 94 -24.66 -34.82 -13.25
N GLN A 95 -25.68 -35.64 -13.02
CA GLN A 95 -26.00 -36.74 -13.92
C GLN A 95 -26.28 -36.13 -15.30
N ALA A 96 -25.44 -36.45 -16.28
CA ALA A 96 -25.69 -36.08 -17.66
C ALA A 96 -27.11 -36.53 -18.04
N PRO A 97 -27.88 -35.74 -18.79
CA PRO A 97 -29.15 -36.22 -19.34
C PRO A 97 -28.85 -37.53 -20.05
N GLN A 98 -29.41 -38.64 -19.54
CA GLN A 98 -29.34 -39.90 -20.25
C GLN A 98 -30.08 -39.68 -21.56
N GLN A 99 -29.32 -39.49 -22.64
CA GLN A 99 -29.89 -39.51 -23.96
C GLN A 99 -30.61 -40.86 -24.06
N PRO A 100 -31.91 -40.89 -24.40
CA PRO A 100 -32.55 -42.15 -24.68
C PRO A 100 -31.67 -42.84 -25.73
N VAL A 101 -31.19 -44.04 -25.41
CA VAL A 101 -30.51 -44.90 -26.38
C VAL A 101 -31.52 -45.14 -27.48
N ILE A 102 -31.41 -44.33 -28.54
CA ILE A 102 -32.19 -44.48 -29.76
C ILE A 102 -31.58 -45.68 -30.46
N ASP A 103 -32.25 -46.81 -30.33
CA ASP A 103 -31.86 -48.05 -30.96
C ASP A 103 -31.88 -47.84 -32.50
N PRO A 104 -30.73 -47.84 -33.20
CA PRO A 104 -30.68 -47.53 -34.63
C PRO A 104 -31.41 -48.58 -35.48
N VAL A 105 -31.78 -49.71 -34.87
CA VAL A 105 -32.47 -50.82 -35.53
C VAL A 105 -33.94 -50.50 -35.84
N GLN A 106 -34.59 -49.58 -35.11
CA GLN A 106 -36.00 -49.23 -35.37
C GLN A 106 -36.18 -48.26 -36.53
N ARG A 107 -35.23 -47.35 -36.79
CA ARG A 107 -35.35 -46.32 -37.84
C ARG A 107 -35.45 -46.90 -39.26
N VAL A 108 -34.91 -48.10 -39.50
CA VAL A 108 -34.85 -48.69 -40.85
C VAL A 108 -36.14 -49.42 -41.23
N ARG A 109 -37.07 -49.65 -40.28
CA ARG A 109 -38.33 -50.34 -40.58
C ARG A 109 -39.45 -49.40 -41.06
N ASP A 110 -39.27 -48.10 -40.87
CA ASP A 110 -40.26 -47.08 -41.21
C ASP A 110 -39.88 -46.29 -42.48
N HIS A 111 -39.53 -46.95 -43.58
CA HIS A 111 -39.52 -46.38 -44.95
C HIS A 111 -39.69 -47.47 -46.01
#